data_AF-A0A941R0K5-F1
#
_entry.id   AF-A0A941R0K5-F1
#
_cell.length_a   1.000
_cell.length_b   1.000
_cell.length_c   1.000
_cell.angle_alpha   90.00
_cell.angle_beta   90.00
_cell.angle_gamma   90.00
#
_symmetry.space_group_name_H-M   'P 1'
#
loop_
_entity.id
_entity.type
_entity.pdbx_description
1 polymer ?
#
loop_
_entity_poly.entity_id
_entity_poly.type
_entity_poly.pdbx_seq_one_letter_code
_entity_poly.pdbx_strand_id
1 'polypeptide(L)'
;MRILKFVLSLFFMSCFSSSVILLKAQVKSDSTIISLNEVSVDLQKFYPRISFLSQSPITFFQEAYDENIEGVAHRIIITTSEIYDTIYIDRVTFGPETCCKSIQQTWKIDSFEMSEKLELRGEFTGFNFIQWRNTNEFEFKLKGRNFIGKIVNSLELQIISN
;
A
#
# COMPACT_ATOMS: atom_id res chain seq x y z
N MET A 1 -73.00 16.21 43.82
CA MET A 1 -72.36 17.45 43.32
C MET A 1 -71.23 17.84 44.28
N ARG A 2 -69.97 17.78 43.81
CA ARG A 2 -68.63 18.04 44.43
C ARG A 2 -67.71 16.91 43.97
N ILE A 3 -66.97 17.00 42.86
CA ILE A 3 -65.80 17.83 42.50
C ILE A 3 -64.56 17.59 43.39
N LEU A 4 -63.53 17.05 42.71
CA LEU A 4 -62.07 17.12 42.92
C LEU A 4 -61.42 16.57 44.20
N LYS A 5 -60.48 15.64 43.96
CA LYS A 5 -59.18 15.36 44.62
C LYS A 5 -58.76 13.97 44.07
N PHE A 6 -57.62 13.69 43.48
CA PHE A 6 -56.26 14.18 43.65
C PHE A 6 -55.45 13.81 42.39
N VAL A 7 -54.46 14.64 42.05
CA VAL A 7 -53.51 14.45 40.96
C VAL A 7 -52.20 13.88 41.53
N LEU A 8 -51.44 13.18 40.68
CA LEU A 8 -49.96 13.02 40.69
C LEU A 8 -49.35 11.78 41.39
N SER A 9 -48.68 10.94 40.56
CA SER A 9 -47.33 10.38 40.77
C SER A 9 -47.21 9.03 40.01
N LEU A 10 -46.89 9.06 38.71
CA LEU A 10 -45.53 8.97 38.14
C LEU A 10 -45.12 7.52 37.80
N PHE A 11 -45.34 7.22 36.52
CA PHE A 11 -44.46 6.51 35.59
C PHE A 11 -43.60 5.36 36.16
N PHE A 12 -44.13 4.14 35.99
CA PHE A 12 -43.32 2.94 36.02
C PHE A 12 -42.36 2.93 34.83
N MET A 13 -41.09 3.08 35.18
CA MET A 13 -39.90 3.00 34.36
C MET A 13 -39.67 1.53 33.97
N SER A 14 -40.22 1.10 32.83
CA SER A 14 -39.87 -0.19 32.23
C SER A 14 -38.70 -0.01 31.26
N CYS A 15 -37.56 -0.46 31.75
CA CYS A 15 -36.24 -0.52 31.12
C CYS A 15 -36.31 -1.15 29.71
N PHE A 16 -36.18 -0.33 28.66
CA PHE A 16 -35.78 -0.84 27.35
C PHE A 16 -34.29 -1.18 27.42
N SER A 17 -33.99 -2.46 27.65
CA SER A 17 -32.68 -3.03 27.39
C SER A 17 -32.45 -3.04 25.88
N SER A 18 -32.08 -1.88 25.33
CA SER A 18 -31.53 -1.81 23.98
C SER A 18 -30.14 -2.43 24.03
N SER A 19 -30.08 -3.74 23.83
CA SER A 19 -28.85 -4.46 23.50
C SER A 19 -28.33 -3.86 22.20
N VAL A 20 -27.39 -2.91 22.31
CA VAL A 20 -26.62 -2.40 21.19
C VAL A 20 -25.79 -3.57 20.68
N ILE A 21 -26.29 -4.28 19.68
CA ILE A 21 -25.54 -5.29 18.96
C ILE A 21 -24.47 -4.53 18.16
N LEU A 22 -23.29 -4.44 18.75
CA LEU A 22 -22.08 -3.95 18.13
C LEU A 22 -21.65 -4.98 17.06
N LEU A 23 -22.27 -4.91 15.89
CA LEU A 23 -21.85 -5.62 14.69
C LEU A 23 -20.48 -5.06 14.31
N LYS A 24 -19.41 -5.71 14.78
CA LYS A 24 -18.09 -5.57 14.19
C LYS A 24 -18.20 -6.14 12.77
N ALA A 25 -18.48 -5.28 11.80
CA ALA A 25 -18.32 -5.61 10.40
C ALA A 25 -16.83 -5.93 10.19
N GLN A 26 -16.47 -7.21 10.18
CA GLN A 26 -15.17 -7.64 9.73
C GLN A 26 -15.15 -7.46 8.22
N VAL A 27 -14.59 -6.34 7.77
CA VAL A 27 -14.23 -6.15 6.37
C VAL A 27 -13.17 -7.20 6.08
N LYS A 28 -13.57 -8.25 5.35
CA LYS A 28 -12.65 -9.23 4.79
C LYS A 28 -11.86 -8.49 3.71
N SER A 29 -10.67 -8.00 4.05
CA SER A 29 -9.81 -7.38 3.04
C SER A 29 -9.28 -8.49 2.13
N ASP A 30 -9.77 -8.56 0.90
CA ASP A 30 -9.20 -9.47 -0.07
C ASP A 30 -7.79 -9.00 -0.42
N SER A 31 -6.81 -9.87 -0.16
CA SER A 31 -5.41 -9.65 -0.48
C SER A 31 -4.99 -10.55 -1.63
N THR A 32 -4.26 -10.00 -2.58
CA THR A 32 -3.84 -10.72 -3.78
C THR A 32 -2.33 -10.60 -3.97
N ILE A 33 -1.65 -11.71 -4.28
CA ILE A 33 -0.20 -11.73 -4.53
C ILE A 33 0.06 -11.63 -6.02
N ILE A 34 0.97 -10.74 -6.42
CA ILE A 34 1.42 -10.53 -7.80
C ILE A 34 2.93 -10.73 -7.86
N SER A 35 3.39 -11.25 -9.00
CA SER A 35 4.80 -11.55 -9.22
C SER A 35 5.56 -10.28 -9.60
N LEU A 36 6.77 -10.17 -9.06
CA LEU A 36 7.75 -9.15 -9.41
C LEU A 36 8.77 -9.76 -10.36
N ASN A 37 8.92 -9.17 -11.54
CA ASN A 37 9.89 -9.62 -12.52
C ASN A 37 11.21 -8.91 -12.28
N GLU A 38 12.25 -9.64 -11.89
CA GLU A 38 13.59 -9.06 -11.77
C GLU A 38 14.10 -8.62 -13.14
N VAL A 39 14.66 -7.42 -13.17
CA VAL A 39 15.19 -6.80 -14.37
C VAL A 39 16.69 -6.60 -14.17
N SER A 40 17.51 -7.18 -15.04
CA SER A 40 18.95 -6.92 -15.03
C SER A 40 19.20 -5.49 -15.52
N VAL A 41 19.54 -4.60 -14.59
CA VAL A 41 19.70 -3.18 -14.91
C VAL A 41 21.16 -2.87 -15.21
N ASP A 42 21.44 -2.54 -16.47
CA ASP A 42 22.55 -1.64 -16.78
C ASP A 42 22.09 -0.22 -16.42
N LEU A 43 22.44 0.22 -15.20
CA LEU A 43 21.92 1.42 -14.53
C LEU A 43 22.07 2.73 -15.33
N GLN A 44 22.92 2.75 -16.37
CA GLN A 44 23.14 3.95 -17.19
C GLN A 44 22.12 4.15 -18.32
N LYS A 45 21.27 3.17 -18.66
CA LYS A 45 20.41 3.24 -19.86
C LYS A 45 18.93 2.95 -19.66
N PHE A 46 18.51 2.50 -18.48
CA PHE A 46 17.31 1.67 -18.42
C PHE A 46 15.97 2.40 -18.37
N TYR A 47 15.91 3.59 -17.76
CA TYR A 47 14.65 4.33 -17.67
C TYR A 47 14.53 5.33 -18.83
N PRO A 48 13.74 5.04 -19.89
CA PRO A 48 13.67 5.89 -21.07
C PRO A 48 13.13 7.30 -20.74
N ARG A 49 12.19 7.38 -19.78
CA ARG A 49 11.67 8.62 -19.23
C ARG A 49 10.96 8.35 -17.90
N ILE A 50 11.55 8.78 -16.79
CA ILE A 50 10.91 8.71 -15.48
C ILE A 50 9.82 9.78 -15.41
N SER A 51 8.57 9.37 -15.21
CA SER A 51 7.44 10.28 -14.98
C SER A 51 7.21 10.54 -13.49
N PHE A 52 7.54 9.57 -12.64
CA PHE A 52 7.44 9.69 -11.19
C PHE A 52 8.50 8.86 -10.48
N LEU A 53 8.98 9.36 -9.34
CA LEU A 53 9.93 8.67 -8.49
C LEU A 53 9.66 9.03 -7.02
N SER A 54 9.53 8.02 -6.16
CA SER A 54 9.39 8.21 -4.72
C SER A 54 10.16 7.13 -3.97
N GLN A 55 10.86 7.52 -2.92
CA GLN A 55 11.62 6.61 -2.06
C GLN A 55 10.95 6.46 -0.71
N SER A 56 10.93 5.24 -0.19
CA SER A 56 10.46 4.93 1.14
C SER A 56 11.39 5.50 2.22
N PRO A 57 10.93 5.55 3.49
CA PRO A 57 11.83 5.69 4.63
C PRO A 57 12.92 4.62 4.59
N ILE A 58 14.11 4.98 5.07
CA ILE A 58 15.25 4.06 5.19
C ILE A 58 15.06 3.25 6.49
N THR A 59 15.13 1.94 6.39
CA THR A 59 15.29 1.06 7.56
C THR A 59 16.78 0.79 7.74
N PHE A 60 17.33 1.22 8.87
CA PHE A 60 18.71 0.92 9.25
C PHE A 60 18.78 -0.42 10.00
N PHE A 61 19.82 -1.20 9.72
CA PHE A 61 20.10 -2.43 10.42
C PHE A 61 20.85 -2.13 11.72
N GLN A 62 20.55 -2.86 12.79
CA GLN A 62 21.26 -2.71 14.08
C GLN A 62 22.69 -3.26 14.02
N GLU A 63 22.87 -4.31 13.21
CA GLU A 63 24.17 -4.88 12.84
C GLU A 63 24.24 -4.86 11.31
N ALA A 64 25.40 -4.50 10.75
CA ALA A 64 25.55 -4.40 9.30
C ALA A 64 25.20 -5.75 8.64
N TYR A 65 24.28 -5.73 7.68
CA TYR A 65 23.82 -6.93 6.97
C TYR A 65 24.94 -7.56 6.11
N ASP A 66 25.86 -6.70 5.67
CA ASP A 66 27.13 -6.95 5.00
C ASP A 66 28.08 -5.83 5.46
N GLU A 67 29.40 -6.00 5.37
CA GLU A 67 30.42 -5.09 5.94
C GLU A 67 30.24 -3.61 5.55
N ASN A 68 29.48 -3.34 4.47
CA ASN A 68 29.24 -2.00 3.93
C ASN A 68 27.76 -1.67 3.69
N ILE A 69 26.79 -2.40 4.27
CA ILE A 69 25.36 -2.10 4.13
C ILE A 69 24.72 -1.90 5.51
N GLU A 70 24.39 -0.64 5.81
CA GLU A 70 23.78 -0.22 7.07
C GLU A 70 22.28 0.10 6.93
N GLY A 71 21.79 0.32 5.71
CA GLY A 71 20.40 0.68 5.50
C GLY A 71 19.82 0.22 4.17
N VAL A 72 18.49 0.08 4.15
CA VAL A 72 17.72 -0.27 2.96
C VAL A 72 16.51 0.64 2.80
N ALA A 73 16.19 0.98 1.57
CA ALA A 73 14.93 1.60 1.19
C ALA A 73 14.41 0.97 -0.10
N HIS A 74 13.11 1.10 -0.35
CA HIS A 74 12.54 0.84 -1.66
C HIS A 74 12.23 2.14 -2.37
N ARG A 75 12.24 2.09 -3.71
CA ARG A 75 11.85 3.22 -4.55
C ARG A 75 10.87 2.76 -5.59
N ILE A 76 9.76 3.47 -5.71
CA ILE A 76 8.82 3.30 -6.81
C ILE A 76 9.20 4.26 -7.90
N ILE A 77 9.31 3.72 -9.11
CA ILE A 77 9.58 4.47 -10.33
C ILE A 77 8.44 4.17 -11.29
N ILE A 78 7.83 5.22 -11.81
CA ILE A 78 6.86 5.11 -12.89
C ILE A 78 7.52 5.70 -14.13
N THR A 79 7.48 4.95 -15.21
CA THR A 79 7.81 5.44 -16.55
C THR A 79 6.54 5.39 -17.38
N THR A 80 6.19 6.51 -18.01
CA THR A 80 5.03 6.57 -18.91
C THR A 80 5.54 6.60 -20.34
N SER A 81 5.18 5.58 -21.12
CA SER A 81 5.44 5.52 -22.56
C SER A 81 4.10 5.65 -23.29
N GLU A 82 3.92 6.76 -24.00
CA GLU A 82 2.65 7.13 -24.63
C GLU A 82 1.50 7.16 -23.61
N ILE A 83 0.64 6.13 -23.60
CA ILE A 83 -0.50 5.99 -22.69
C ILE A 83 -0.30 4.93 -21.62
N TYR A 84 0.78 4.15 -21.66
CA TYR A 84 0.99 3.02 -20.75
C TYR A 84 1.98 3.36 -19.63
N ASP A 85 1.56 3.09 -18.40
CA ASP A 85 2.42 3.19 -17.22
C ASP A 85 3.16 1.87 -17.02
N THR A 86 4.48 1.95 -16.89
CA THR A 86 5.30 0.85 -16.37
C THR A 86 5.81 1.22 -14.99
N ILE A 87 5.66 0.30 -14.05
CA ILE A 87 6.01 0.52 -12.65
C ILE A 87 7.17 -0.39 -12.27
N TYR A 88 8.19 0.21 -11.67
CA TYR A 88 9.35 -0.46 -11.14
C TYR A 88 9.48 -0.21 -9.65
N ILE A 89 10.06 -1.20 -8.96
CA ILE A 89 10.47 -1.11 -7.57
C ILE A 89 11.98 -1.37 -7.54
N ASP A 90 12.77 -0.38 -7.13
CA ASP A 90 14.18 -0.60 -6.82
C ASP A 90 14.34 -0.94 -5.34
N ARG A 91 15.25 -1.85 -5.03
CA ARG A 91 15.87 -1.97 -3.72
C ARG A 91 17.15 -1.14 -3.70
N VAL A 92 17.18 -0.16 -2.81
CA VAL A 92 18.27 0.78 -2.63
C VAL A 92 18.98 0.45 -1.33
N THR A 93 20.29 0.29 -1.38
CA THR A 93 21.14 0.07 -0.21
C THR A 93 21.95 1.33 0.11
N PHE A 94 22.25 1.49 1.40
CA PHE A 94 23.06 2.57 1.94
C PHE A 94 24.18 1.98 2.78
N GLY A 95 25.38 2.51 2.60
CA GLY A 95 26.53 2.17 3.42
C GLY A 95 26.70 3.10 4.63
N PRO A 96 27.89 3.06 5.25
CA PRO A 96 28.20 3.79 6.47
C PRO A 96 27.82 5.26 6.45
N GLU A 97 27.18 5.75 7.51
CA GLU A 97 26.75 7.16 7.61
C GLU A 97 25.81 7.60 6.46
N THR A 98 25.07 6.66 5.87
CA THR A 98 24.23 6.90 4.68
C THR A 98 25.03 7.27 3.42
N CYS A 99 26.34 7.07 3.42
CA CYS A 99 27.16 7.22 2.22
C CYS A 99 26.96 6.02 1.27
N CYS A 100 27.42 6.14 0.02
CA CYS A 100 27.47 5.02 -0.93
C CYS A 100 26.10 4.41 -1.28
N LYS A 101 25.13 5.26 -1.62
CA LYS A 101 23.82 4.85 -2.13
C LYS A 101 23.96 4.04 -3.44
N SER A 102 23.44 2.82 -3.45
CA SER A 102 23.43 1.97 -4.65
C SER A 102 22.06 1.37 -4.91
N ILE A 103 21.73 1.12 -6.18
CA ILE A 103 20.58 0.29 -6.56
C ILE A 103 21.10 -1.13 -6.63
N GLN A 104 20.61 -1.98 -5.74
CA GLN A 104 21.03 -3.38 -5.66
C GLN A 104 20.24 -4.25 -6.63
N GLN A 105 18.93 -4.03 -6.69
CA GLN A 105 17.99 -4.81 -7.50
C GLN A 105 16.86 -3.92 -7.97
N THR A 106 16.26 -4.31 -9.09
CA THR A 106 15.11 -3.63 -9.68
C THR A 106 14.13 -4.69 -10.15
N TRP A 107 12.87 -4.46 -9.82
CA TRP A 107 11.78 -5.31 -10.21
C TRP A 107 10.74 -4.53 -10.99
N LYS A 108 10.22 -5.11 -12.05
CA LYS A 108 9.08 -4.60 -12.79
C LYS A 108 7.82 -5.29 -12.31
N ILE A 109 6.80 -4.51 -11.97
CA ILE A 109 5.47 -5.05 -11.69
C ILE A 109 4.84 -5.48 -13.01
N ASP A 110 4.33 -6.72 -13.05
CA ASP A 110 3.51 -7.17 -14.16
C ASP A 110 2.12 -6.51 -14.08
N SER A 111 1.93 -5.51 -14.92
CA SER A 111 0.68 -4.76 -15.02
C SER A 111 -0.50 -5.60 -15.50
N PHE A 112 -0.24 -6.59 -16.36
CA PHE A 112 -1.27 -7.48 -16.88
C PHE A 112 -1.74 -8.42 -15.77
N GLU A 113 -0.80 -9.11 -15.11
CA GLU A 113 -1.08 -9.97 -13.96
C GLU A 113 -1.82 -9.20 -12.87
N MET A 114 -1.35 -8.00 -12.54
CA MET A 114 -2.00 -7.14 -11.55
C MET A 114 -3.43 -6.79 -11.95
N SER A 115 -3.68 -6.44 -13.22
CA SER A 115 -5.03 -6.10 -13.68
C SER A 115 -5.99 -7.29 -13.63
N GLU A 116 -5.52 -8.47 -14.02
CA GLU A 116 -6.29 -9.71 -14.03
C GLU A 116 -6.67 -10.13 -12.61
N LYS A 117 -5.67 -10.15 -11.72
CA LYS A 117 -5.81 -10.55 -10.32
C LYS A 117 -6.63 -9.59 -9.46
N LEU A 118 -6.70 -8.32 -9.85
CA LEU A 118 -7.56 -7.31 -9.20
C LEU A 118 -8.92 -7.15 -9.89
N GLU A 119 -9.24 -7.99 -10.88
CA GLU A 119 -10.48 -7.96 -11.67
C GLU A 119 -10.76 -6.57 -12.31
N LEU A 120 -9.70 -5.87 -12.71
CA LEU A 120 -9.76 -4.51 -13.24
C LEU A 120 -9.88 -4.50 -14.77
N ARG A 121 -11.12 -4.48 -15.28
CA ARG A 121 -11.41 -4.45 -16.73
C ARG A 121 -10.79 -3.25 -17.47
N GLY A 122 -10.31 -3.46 -18.71
CA GLY A 122 -9.79 -2.41 -19.61
C GLY A 122 -8.26 -2.18 -19.52
N GLU A 123 -7.73 -1.19 -20.24
CA GLU A 123 -6.28 -0.91 -20.31
C GLU A 123 -5.65 -0.61 -18.94
N PHE A 124 -4.39 -1.01 -18.76
CA PHE A 124 -3.63 -0.72 -17.55
C PHE A 124 -3.03 0.69 -17.63
N THR A 125 -3.83 1.67 -17.21
CA THR A 125 -3.43 3.08 -17.13
C THR A 125 -3.91 3.69 -15.83
N GLY A 126 -3.24 4.74 -15.37
CA GLY A 126 -3.68 5.51 -14.19
C GLY A 126 -3.25 4.87 -12.87
N PHE A 127 -2.06 4.25 -12.85
CA PHE A 127 -1.39 3.97 -11.58
C PHE A 127 -0.90 5.30 -10.99
N ASN A 128 -1.38 5.64 -9.81
CA ASN A 128 -1.01 6.86 -9.12
C ASN A 128 -0.52 6.53 -7.72
N PHE A 129 0.78 6.71 -7.49
CA PHE A 129 1.36 6.57 -6.17
C PHE A 129 0.84 7.67 -5.24
N ILE A 130 0.43 7.29 -4.02
CA ILE A 130 -0.06 8.24 -3.01
C ILE A 130 1.05 8.55 -2.02
N GLN A 131 1.48 7.55 -1.24
CA GLN A 131 2.48 7.72 -0.18
C GLN A 131 3.09 6.39 0.27
N TRP A 132 4.26 6.46 0.90
CA TRP A 132 4.84 5.33 1.63
C TRP A 132 4.25 5.29 3.04
N ARG A 133 3.85 4.12 3.52
CA ARG A 133 3.48 3.89 4.92
C ARG A 133 4.68 3.51 5.78
N ASN A 134 5.60 2.75 5.19
CA ASN A 134 6.89 2.36 5.78
C ASN A 134 7.85 1.95 4.64
N THR A 135 8.97 1.30 4.97
CA THR A 135 9.99 0.89 3.99
C THR A 135 9.48 -0.12 2.94
N ASN A 136 8.48 -0.93 3.28
CA ASN A 136 8.02 -2.04 2.43
C ASN A 136 6.55 -1.91 2.01
N GLU A 137 5.85 -0.86 2.48
CA GLU A 137 4.42 -0.68 2.23
C GLU A 137 4.12 0.72 1.71
N PHE A 138 3.27 0.78 0.68
CA PHE A 138 2.84 2.02 0.05
C PHE A 138 1.37 1.98 -0.32
N GLU A 139 0.79 3.17 -0.40
CA GLU A 139 -0.55 3.40 -0.91
C GLU A 139 -0.49 3.85 -2.35
N PHE A 140 -1.38 3.31 -3.17
CA PHE A 140 -1.54 3.74 -4.54
C PHE A 140 -3.02 3.70 -4.94
N LYS A 141 -3.33 4.42 -6.00
CA LYS A 141 -4.63 4.42 -6.65
C LYS A 141 -4.47 3.82 -8.04
N LEU A 142 -5.40 2.95 -8.41
CA LEU A 142 -5.46 2.36 -9.75
C LEU A 142 -6.92 2.32 -10.20
N LYS A 143 -7.22 2.91 -11.36
CA LYS A 143 -8.58 3.02 -11.92
C LYS A 143 -9.63 3.52 -10.90
N GLY A 144 -9.27 4.54 -10.12
CA GLY A 144 -10.20 5.14 -9.16
C GLY A 144 -10.26 4.45 -7.80
N ARG A 145 -9.67 3.26 -7.63
CA ARG A 145 -9.70 2.48 -6.39
C ARG A 145 -8.38 2.59 -5.63
N ASN A 146 -8.45 2.58 -4.30
CA ASN A 146 -7.28 2.66 -3.44
C ASN A 146 -6.80 1.27 -3.05
N PHE A 147 -5.50 1.09 -3.03
CA PHE A 147 -4.85 -0.17 -2.70
C PHE A 147 -3.62 0.09 -1.83
N ILE A 148 -3.25 -0.95 -1.10
CA ILE A 148 -1.99 -1.01 -0.34
C ILE A 148 -1.11 -2.06 -1.01
N GLY A 149 0.07 -1.66 -1.48
CA GLY A 149 1.10 -2.56 -1.95
C GLY A 149 2.07 -2.86 -0.81
N LYS A 150 2.33 -4.14 -0.56
CA LYS A 150 3.29 -4.64 0.42
C LYS A 150 4.33 -5.52 -0.26
N ILE A 151 5.57 -5.09 -0.22
CA ILE A 151 6.72 -5.83 -0.71
C ILE A 151 7.01 -6.95 0.30
N VAL A 152 6.74 -8.20 -0.08
CA VAL A 152 6.90 -9.35 0.80
C VAL A 152 8.33 -9.89 0.72
N ASN A 153 8.83 -10.02 -0.51
CA ASN A 153 10.19 -10.45 -0.83
C ASN A 153 10.58 -9.92 -2.21
N SER A 154 11.71 -10.36 -2.74
CA SER A 154 12.24 -9.92 -4.05
C SER A 154 11.39 -10.36 -5.26
N LEU A 155 10.40 -11.23 -5.08
CA LEU A 155 9.61 -11.81 -6.18
C LEU A 155 8.10 -11.57 -6.01
N GLU A 156 7.66 -11.04 -4.87
CA GLU A 156 6.24 -10.99 -4.54
C GLU A 156 5.82 -9.63 -3.97
N LEU A 157 4.76 -9.09 -4.59
CA LEU A 157 4.01 -7.93 -4.11
C LEU A 157 2.62 -8.37 -3.68
N GLN A 158 2.29 -8.19 -2.40
CA GLN A 158 0.94 -8.37 -1.90
C GLN A 158 0.14 -7.07 -2.06
N ILE A 159 -1.04 -7.14 -2.66
CA ILE A 159 -1.95 -6.01 -2.84
C ILE A 159 -3.19 -6.23 -2.01
N ILE A 160 -3.54 -5.25 -1.20
CA ILE A 160 -4.71 -5.27 -0.32
C ILE A 160 -5.67 -4.18 -0.79
N SER A 161 -6.91 -4.55 -1.06
CA SER A 161 -7.97 -3.58 -1.34
C SER A 161 -8.37 -2.87 -0.06
N ASN A 162 -8.29 -1.54 -0.05
CA ASN A 162 -8.68 -0.69 1.08
C ASN A 162 -10.13 -0.21 0.95
#